data_AF-A0A1G2Z905-F1
#
_entry.id   AF-A0A1G2Z905-F1
#
_cell.length_a   1.000
_cell.length_b   1.000
_cell.length_c   1.000
_cell.angle_alpha   90.00
_cell.angle_beta   90.00
_cell.angle_gamma   90.00
#
_symmetry.space_group_name_H-M   'P 1'
#
loop_
_entity.id
_entity.type
_entity.pdbx_description
1 polymer ?
#
loop_
_entity_poly.entity_id
_entity_poly.type
_entity_poly.pdbx_seq_one_letter_code
_entity_poly.pdbx_strand_id
1 'polypeptide(L)'
;MPNTAVFFDRDGTLIHDPGYLNHPDQVQLMDGAAEALKELQGLGYQTIVASNQSGVARGVVTIEMLERIHDRLRELLAAKGASLDGIYYCPHHPDGMIPEYRKDSDWRKPKPGMLLAAAQEMDLDLARSWMIGDNDRDMEAGRSAGCQTILVRSTPPENVIASDARQSPHPDKSKPDYVAVNMREAVNIIKKHHRSVQDRLAAPAPGTLNEQTLADKSAEILSMAEDCAAYEPEEEVAPATAPATPQSKTDQLLTTILEHLRRAQKHEMFGEFSLLRMLAGIVQVFVPFCLLLALWFLMGASRQDNNVFVALGFAAVLQLMALTFYIMHNHQ
;
A
#
# COMPACT_ATOMS: atom_id res chain seq x y z
N MET A 1 -14.63 11.82 -25.63
CA MET A 1 -14.28 12.29 -24.27
C MET A 1 -12.95 11.66 -23.89
N PRO A 2 -12.09 12.28 -23.07
CA PRO A 2 -10.87 11.62 -22.63
C PRO A 2 -11.22 10.32 -21.91
N ASN A 3 -10.43 9.28 -22.16
CA ASN A 3 -10.67 7.98 -21.60
C ASN A 3 -10.16 7.97 -20.16
N THR A 4 -11.05 7.98 -19.17
CA THR A 4 -10.68 8.13 -17.75
C THR A 4 -10.95 6.86 -16.99
N ALA A 5 -10.16 6.58 -15.95
CA ALA A 5 -10.33 5.40 -15.12
C ALA A 5 -10.47 5.73 -13.64
N VAL A 6 -11.07 4.80 -12.91
CA VAL A 6 -10.93 4.66 -11.47
C VAL A 6 -10.19 3.37 -11.21
N PHE A 7 -8.98 3.50 -10.67
CA PHE A 7 -8.16 2.40 -10.18
C PHE A 7 -8.55 2.05 -8.76
N PHE A 8 -8.58 0.77 -8.45
CA PHE A 8 -8.91 0.23 -7.14
C PHE A 8 -7.80 -0.68 -6.63
N ASP A 9 -7.44 -0.59 -5.35
CA ASP A 9 -6.88 -1.77 -4.69
C ASP A 9 -7.94 -2.87 -4.59
N ARG A 10 -7.50 -4.12 -4.42
CA ARG A 10 -8.38 -5.28 -4.32
C ARG A 10 -8.73 -5.56 -2.87
N ASP A 11 -7.73 -6.02 -2.12
CA ASP A 11 -7.85 -6.44 -0.73
C ASP A 11 -8.05 -5.20 0.16
N GLY A 12 -9.05 -5.22 1.04
CA GLY A 12 -9.39 -4.07 1.90
C GLY A 12 -10.23 -2.98 1.23
N THR A 13 -10.40 -3.04 -0.11
CA THR A 13 -11.12 -2.02 -0.90
C THR A 13 -12.32 -2.61 -1.64
N LEU A 14 -12.11 -3.55 -2.57
CA LEU A 14 -13.20 -4.24 -3.29
C LEU A 14 -13.65 -5.52 -2.59
N ILE A 15 -12.73 -6.18 -1.90
CA ILE A 15 -12.98 -7.40 -1.12
C ILE A 15 -12.39 -7.26 0.28
N HIS A 16 -12.89 -8.06 1.21
CA HIS A 16 -12.29 -8.16 2.54
C HIS A 16 -10.85 -8.67 2.44
N ASP A 17 -9.94 -8.13 3.26
CA ASP A 17 -8.56 -8.59 3.36
C ASP A 17 -8.40 -9.61 4.51
N PRO A 18 -8.27 -10.92 4.24
CA PRO A 18 -7.95 -11.93 5.24
C PRO A 18 -6.44 -12.03 5.54
N GLY A 19 -5.61 -11.14 4.97
CA GLY A 19 -4.15 -11.12 5.09
C GLY A 19 -3.45 -11.91 3.98
N TYR A 20 -3.78 -13.20 3.82
CA TYR A 20 -3.31 -14.01 2.70
C TYR A 20 -4.45 -14.76 2.04
N LEU A 21 -5.14 -14.06 1.14
CA LEU A 21 -6.14 -14.65 0.28
C LEU A 21 -5.47 -15.65 -0.68
N ASN A 22 -5.75 -16.94 -0.51
CA ASN A 22 -5.12 -18.01 -1.29
C ASN A 22 -6.09 -19.01 -1.93
N HIS A 23 -7.40 -18.81 -1.75
CA HIS A 23 -8.43 -19.64 -2.37
C HIS A 23 -9.63 -18.79 -2.84
N PRO A 24 -10.24 -19.09 -3.99
CA PRO A 24 -11.41 -18.37 -4.50
C PRO A 24 -12.58 -18.27 -3.51
N ASP A 25 -12.82 -19.30 -2.71
CA ASP A 25 -13.94 -19.33 -1.75
C ASP A 25 -13.83 -18.29 -0.62
N GLN A 26 -12.63 -17.72 -0.44
CA GLN A 26 -12.39 -16.66 0.54
C GLN A 26 -12.74 -15.27 -0.02
N VAL A 27 -13.02 -15.15 -1.32
CA VAL A 27 -13.36 -13.87 -1.95
C VAL A 27 -14.74 -13.42 -1.48
N GLN A 28 -14.77 -12.33 -0.73
CA GLN A 28 -15.99 -11.70 -0.22
C GLN A 28 -15.97 -10.22 -0.56
N LEU A 29 -16.94 -9.76 -1.36
CA LEU A 29 -17.06 -8.37 -1.75
C LEU A 29 -17.30 -7.47 -0.53
N MET A 30 -16.64 -6.32 -0.51
CA MET A 30 -16.96 -5.24 0.43
C MET A 30 -18.36 -4.69 0.15
N ASP A 31 -19.03 -4.23 1.21
CA ASP A 31 -20.34 -3.61 1.10
C ASP A 31 -20.33 -2.40 0.16
N GLY A 32 -21.18 -2.45 -0.87
CA GLY A 32 -21.29 -1.37 -1.86
C GLY A 32 -20.22 -1.40 -2.96
N ALA A 33 -19.30 -2.38 -3.00
CA ALA A 33 -18.25 -2.43 -4.00
C ALA A 33 -18.80 -2.56 -5.44
N ALA A 34 -19.72 -3.50 -5.66
CA ALA A 34 -20.32 -3.70 -6.99
C ALA A 34 -21.17 -2.49 -7.43
N GLU A 35 -21.94 -1.92 -6.51
CA GLU A 35 -22.75 -0.73 -6.74
C GLU A 35 -21.87 0.47 -7.09
N ALA A 36 -20.75 0.64 -6.40
CA ALA A 36 -19.77 1.70 -6.69
C ALA A 36 -19.20 1.58 -8.10
N LEU A 37 -18.79 0.39 -8.52
CA LEU A 37 -18.28 0.13 -9.87
C LEU A 37 -19.32 0.50 -10.94
N LYS A 38 -20.57 0.03 -10.79
CA LYS A 38 -21.66 0.34 -11.73
C LYS A 38 -21.92 1.83 -11.85
N GLU A 39 -21.95 2.53 -10.72
CA GLU A 39 -22.17 3.97 -10.70
C GLU A 39 -21.05 4.73 -11.42
N LEU A 40 -19.80 4.31 -11.25
CA LEU A 40 -18.65 4.94 -11.92
C LEU A 40 -18.60 4.62 -13.41
N GLN A 41 -18.93 3.39 -13.81
CA GLN A 41 -19.10 3.01 -15.22
C GLN A 41 -20.22 3.83 -15.88
N GLY A 42 -21.32 4.07 -15.17
CA GLY A 42 -22.41 4.94 -15.64
C GLY A 42 -22.01 6.41 -15.84
N LEU A 43 -20.89 6.84 -15.25
CA LEU A 43 -20.29 8.17 -15.46
C LEU A 43 -19.22 8.18 -16.57
N GLY A 44 -18.98 7.03 -17.21
CA GLY A 44 -17.98 6.89 -18.28
C GLY A 44 -16.56 6.62 -17.81
N TYR A 45 -16.36 6.21 -16.55
CA TYR A 45 -15.05 5.75 -16.08
C TYR A 45 -14.85 4.26 -16.37
N GLN A 46 -13.65 3.89 -16.81
CA GLN A 46 -13.19 2.50 -16.74
C GLN A 46 -12.87 2.11 -15.29
N THR A 47 -13.20 0.89 -14.90
CA THR A 47 -12.98 0.35 -13.55
C THR A 47 -11.86 -0.69 -13.58
N ILE A 48 -10.72 -0.36 -12.98
CA ILE A 48 -9.49 -1.15 -13.12
C ILE A 48 -8.95 -1.53 -11.75
N VAL A 49 -8.57 -2.79 -11.55
CA VAL A 49 -7.86 -3.23 -10.35
C VAL A 49 -6.36 -3.04 -10.53
N ALA A 50 -5.68 -2.52 -9.50
CA ALA A 50 -4.24 -2.42 -9.41
C ALA A 50 -3.77 -2.93 -8.02
N SER A 51 -3.33 -4.19 -7.93
CA SER A 51 -3.15 -4.87 -6.63
C SER A 51 -1.76 -5.49 -6.41
N ASN A 52 -1.24 -5.37 -5.19
CA ASN A 52 0.02 -6.00 -4.79
C ASN A 52 -0.22 -7.45 -4.31
N GLN A 53 0.18 -8.45 -5.11
CA GLN A 53 -0.07 -9.87 -4.83
C GLN A 53 1.20 -10.61 -4.39
N SER A 54 1.82 -10.13 -3.31
CA SER A 54 3.08 -10.70 -2.80
C SER A 54 2.98 -12.12 -2.24
N GLY A 55 1.76 -12.65 -2.07
CA GLY A 55 1.54 -14.06 -1.72
C GLY A 55 2.21 -15.00 -2.72
N VAL A 56 2.32 -14.60 -3.99
CA VAL A 56 3.03 -15.36 -5.03
C VAL A 56 4.52 -15.44 -4.72
N ALA A 57 5.20 -14.30 -4.53
CA ALA A 57 6.60 -14.30 -4.14
C ALA A 57 6.88 -15.02 -2.82
N ARG A 58 5.90 -15.05 -1.90
CA ARG A 58 5.97 -15.76 -0.63
C ARG A 58 5.57 -17.24 -0.73
N GLY A 59 5.23 -17.76 -1.90
CA GLY A 59 4.81 -19.15 -2.09
C GLY A 59 3.53 -19.55 -1.35
N VAL A 60 2.69 -18.58 -1.01
CA VAL A 60 1.40 -18.79 -0.34
C VAL A 60 0.29 -19.09 -1.35
N VAL A 61 0.42 -18.57 -2.57
CA VAL A 61 -0.53 -18.75 -3.68
C VAL A 61 0.24 -18.86 -4.99
N THR A 62 -0.20 -19.73 -5.91
CA THR A 62 0.39 -19.82 -7.26
C THR A 62 -0.26 -18.81 -8.19
N ILE A 63 0.34 -18.54 -9.36
CA ILE A 63 -0.27 -17.67 -10.38
C ILE A 63 -1.60 -18.25 -10.85
N GLU A 64 -1.69 -19.55 -11.09
CA GLU A 64 -2.92 -20.20 -11.54
C GLU A 64 -4.03 -20.07 -10.49
N MET A 65 -3.70 -20.21 -9.20
CA MET A 65 -4.67 -20.00 -8.13
C MET A 65 -5.08 -18.53 -8.01
N LEU A 66 -4.14 -17.60 -8.20
CA LEU A 66 -4.42 -16.18 -8.21
C LEU A 66 -5.38 -15.78 -9.34
N GLU A 67 -5.22 -16.35 -10.54
CA GLU A 67 -6.17 -16.14 -11.64
C GLU A 67 -7.57 -16.67 -11.28
N ARG A 68 -7.68 -17.85 -10.66
CA ARG A 68 -8.98 -18.37 -10.18
C ARG A 68 -9.62 -17.45 -9.13
N ILE A 69 -8.82 -16.81 -8.28
CA ILE A 69 -9.30 -15.80 -7.32
C ILE A 69 -9.84 -14.57 -8.07
N HIS A 70 -9.14 -14.12 -9.11
CA HIS A 70 -9.59 -13.00 -9.95
C HIS A 70 -10.87 -13.35 -10.73
N ASP A 71 -11.00 -14.56 -11.25
CA ASP A 71 -12.22 -15.03 -11.90
C ASP A 71 -13.40 -15.04 -10.94
N ARG A 72 -13.17 -15.51 -9.71
CA ARG A 72 -14.20 -15.47 -8.68
C ARG A 72 -14.64 -14.05 -8.32
N LEU A 73 -13.69 -13.11 -8.25
CA LEU A 73 -14.01 -11.69 -8.09
C LEU A 73 -14.90 -11.18 -9.23
N ARG A 74 -14.54 -11.48 -10.49
CA ARG A 74 -15.34 -11.10 -11.67
C ARG A 74 -16.74 -11.70 -11.62
N GLU A 75 -16.89 -12.97 -11.27
CA GLU A 75 -18.18 -13.64 -11.12
C GLU A 75 -19.08 -12.95 -10.10
N LEU A 76 -18.54 -12.63 -8.91
CA LEU A 76 -19.30 -11.99 -7.83
C LEU A 76 -19.75 -10.57 -8.21
N LEU A 77 -18.89 -9.82 -8.91
CA LEU A 77 -19.23 -8.50 -9.46
C LEU A 77 -20.30 -8.62 -10.55
N ALA A 78 -20.12 -9.55 -11.49
CA ALA A 78 -21.05 -9.77 -12.60
C ALA A 78 -22.44 -10.20 -12.11
N ALA A 79 -22.52 -11.03 -11.06
CA ALA A 79 -23.78 -11.41 -10.44
C ALA A 79 -24.57 -10.22 -9.87
N LYS A 80 -23.89 -9.10 -9.57
CA LYS A 80 -24.49 -7.82 -9.15
C LYS A 80 -24.61 -6.80 -10.30
N GLY A 81 -24.26 -7.20 -11.52
CA GLY A 81 -24.31 -6.39 -12.73
C GLY A 81 -23.18 -5.35 -12.83
N ALA A 82 -22.04 -5.59 -12.16
CA ALA A 82 -20.83 -4.79 -12.26
C ALA A 82 -19.77 -5.55 -13.07
N SER A 83 -18.84 -4.83 -13.71
CA SER A 83 -17.69 -5.43 -14.38
C SER A 83 -16.41 -4.67 -14.06
N LEU A 84 -15.28 -5.29 -14.42
CA LEU A 84 -13.95 -4.68 -14.38
C LEU A 84 -13.42 -4.66 -15.81
N ASP A 85 -12.85 -3.53 -16.21
CA ASP A 85 -12.23 -3.34 -17.53
C ASP A 85 -10.80 -3.91 -17.55
N GLY A 86 -10.15 -4.03 -16.39
CA GLY A 86 -8.84 -4.64 -16.28
C GLY A 86 -8.46 -5.05 -14.86
N ILE A 87 -7.58 -6.05 -14.73
CA ILE A 87 -6.96 -6.44 -13.47
C ILE A 87 -5.45 -6.47 -13.68
N TYR A 88 -4.75 -5.53 -13.07
CA TYR A 88 -3.30 -5.44 -13.03
C TYR A 88 -2.83 -5.82 -11.64
N TYR A 89 -1.82 -6.68 -11.56
CA TYR A 89 -1.27 -7.10 -10.29
C TYR A 89 0.24 -7.27 -10.32
N CYS A 90 0.89 -7.09 -9.16
CA CYS A 90 2.31 -7.34 -9.00
C CYS A 90 2.56 -8.57 -8.12
N PRO A 91 3.06 -9.69 -8.68
CA PRO A 91 3.40 -10.88 -7.90
C PRO A 91 4.72 -10.76 -7.12
N HIS A 92 5.53 -9.73 -7.44
CA HIS A 92 6.90 -9.60 -6.94
C HIS A 92 7.01 -9.04 -5.51
N HIS A 93 8.06 -9.46 -4.81
CA HIS A 93 8.47 -8.92 -3.52
C HIS A 93 10.00 -9.02 -3.35
N PRO A 94 10.71 -7.97 -2.88
CA PRO A 94 12.17 -8.00 -2.76
C PRO A 94 12.67 -9.12 -1.82
N ASP A 95 11.94 -9.36 -0.74
CA ASP A 95 12.21 -10.44 0.23
C ASP A 95 11.39 -11.72 -0.06
N GLY A 96 11.00 -11.97 -1.32
CA GLY A 96 10.27 -13.18 -1.73
C GLY A 96 11.06 -14.48 -1.50
N MET A 97 10.35 -15.59 -1.26
CA MET A 97 10.94 -16.94 -1.13
C MET A 97 11.11 -17.64 -2.49
N ILE A 98 10.21 -17.39 -3.44
CA ILE A 98 10.30 -17.95 -4.80
C ILE A 98 11.27 -17.10 -5.63
N PRO A 99 12.40 -17.67 -6.13
CA PRO A 99 13.43 -16.90 -6.84
C PRO A 99 12.91 -16.11 -8.04
N GLU A 100 11.98 -16.68 -8.81
CA GLU A 100 11.35 -16.04 -9.97
C GLU A 100 10.66 -14.71 -9.64
N TYR A 101 10.04 -14.63 -8.46
CA TYR A 101 9.27 -13.46 -8.03
C TYR A 101 10.01 -12.58 -7.01
N ARG A 102 11.24 -12.94 -6.65
CA ARG A 102 12.07 -12.22 -5.66
C ARG A 102 12.83 -11.07 -6.29
N LYS A 103 12.15 -9.94 -6.52
CA LYS A 103 12.77 -8.70 -7.01
C LYS A 103 12.03 -7.46 -6.53
N ASP A 104 12.75 -6.35 -6.54
CA ASP A 104 12.10 -5.03 -6.60
C ASP A 104 11.50 -4.85 -8.01
N SER A 105 10.29 -4.30 -8.08
CA SER A 105 9.49 -4.26 -9.31
C SER A 105 8.76 -2.93 -9.39
N ASP A 106 8.80 -2.28 -10.55
CA ASP A 106 8.12 -1.01 -10.76
C ASP A 106 6.59 -1.11 -10.74
N TRP A 107 6.10 -2.34 -10.89
CA TRP A 107 4.67 -2.66 -10.73
C TRP A 107 4.24 -2.75 -9.27
N ARG A 108 5.17 -2.85 -8.30
CA ARG A 108 4.81 -2.99 -6.89
C ARG A 108 4.52 -1.61 -6.29
N LYS A 109 3.28 -1.36 -5.87
CA LYS A 109 2.92 -0.13 -5.11
C LYS A 109 3.82 -0.03 -3.87
N PRO A 110 4.45 1.12 -3.59
CA PRO A 110 4.04 2.48 -4.01
C PRO A 110 4.48 2.94 -5.40
N LYS A 111 5.22 2.13 -6.17
CA LYS A 111 5.57 2.52 -7.54
C LYS A 111 4.34 2.48 -8.46
N PRO A 112 4.24 3.38 -9.46
CA PRO A 112 3.03 3.56 -10.27
C PRO A 112 2.91 2.59 -11.46
N GLY A 113 3.80 1.60 -11.61
CA GLY A 113 3.95 0.84 -12.86
C GLY A 113 2.68 0.15 -13.35
N MET A 114 1.83 -0.36 -12.45
CA MET A 114 0.53 -0.94 -12.85
C MET A 114 -0.42 0.09 -13.45
N LEU A 115 -0.49 1.29 -12.87
CA LEU A 115 -1.37 2.36 -13.34
C LEU A 115 -0.87 2.91 -14.69
N LEU A 116 0.45 3.08 -14.83
CA LEU A 116 1.07 3.52 -16.07
C LEU A 116 0.89 2.50 -17.21
N ALA A 117 1.03 1.21 -16.91
CA ALA A 117 0.80 0.15 -17.88
C ALA A 117 -0.65 0.15 -18.38
N ALA A 118 -1.61 0.23 -17.47
CA ALA A 118 -3.02 0.33 -17.81
C ALA A 118 -3.34 1.58 -18.63
N ALA A 119 -2.74 2.72 -18.29
CA ALA A 119 -2.91 3.95 -19.04
C ALA A 119 -2.38 3.86 -20.46
N GLN A 120 -1.25 3.21 -20.65
CA GLN A 120 -0.69 2.99 -21.98
C GLN A 120 -1.55 2.01 -22.80
N GLU A 121 -2.01 0.91 -22.20
CA GLU A 121 -2.79 -0.11 -22.90
C GLU A 121 -4.19 0.39 -23.28
N MET A 122 -4.81 1.19 -22.42
CA MET A 122 -6.20 1.63 -22.57
C MET A 122 -6.32 3.11 -22.96
N ASP A 123 -5.22 3.79 -23.30
CA ASP A 123 -5.16 5.22 -23.67
C ASP A 123 -5.80 6.14 -22.61
N LEU A 124 -5.46 5.94 -21.33
CA LEU A 124 -6.10 6.63 -20.21
C LEU A 124 -5.48 8.01 -19.92
N ASP A 125 -6.34 8.99 -19.69
CA ASP A 125 -5.97 10.29 -19.11
C ASP A 125 -5.85 10.18 -17.59
N LEU A 126 -4.63 9.92 -17.11
CA LEU A 126 -4.33 9.76 -15.68
C LEU A 126 -4.63 11.02 -14.85
N ALA A 127 -4.45 12.22 -15.42
CA ALA A 127 -4.69 13.48 -14.71
C ALA A 127 -6.18 13.70 -14.37
N ARG A 128 -7.07 12.98 -15.06
CA ARG A 128 -8.52 12.96 -14.82
C ARG A 128 -9.00 11.63 -14.23
N SER A 129 -8.08 10.75 -13.88
CA SER A 129 -8.33 9.43 -13.31
C SER A 129 -8.11 9.44 -11.78
N TRP A 130 -8.60 8.38 -11.14
CA TRP A 130 -8.61 8.26 -9.68
C TRP A 130 -7.93 6.98 -9.22
N MET A 131 -7.28 7.01 -8.05
CA MET A 131 -6.83 5.81 -7.33
C MET A 131 -7.55 5.73 -5.98
N ILE A 132 -8.25 4.63 -5.76
CA ILE A 132 -8.94 4.32 -4.50
C ILE A 132 -8.24 3.12 -3.86
N GLY A 133 -7.83 3.26 -2.60
CA GLY A 133 -7.19 2.18 -1.84
C GLY A 133 -7.33 2.39 -0.34
N ASP A 134 -6.89 1.42 0.45
CA ASP A 134 -6.98 1.43 1.91
C ASP A 134 -5.63 1.72 2.59
N ASN A 135 -4.55 1.81 1.82
CA ASN A 135 -3.20 1.93 2.34
C ASN A 135 -2.43 3.11 1.73
N ASP A 136 -1.46 3.65 2.49
CA ASP A 136 -0.62 4.79 2.07
C ASP A 136 0.13 4.51 0.75
N ARG A 137 0.54 3.26 0.52
CA ARG A 137 1.20 2.84 -0.73
C ARG A 137 0.33 3.04 -1.96
N ASP A 138 -0.99 2.96 -1.82
CA ASP A 138 -1.94 3.17 -2.92
C ASP A 138 -2.01 4.63 -3.28
N MET A 139 -2.00 5.49 -2.25
CA MET A 139 -2.02 6.94 -2.41
C MET A 139 -0.73 7.42 -3.07
N GLU A 140 0.42 6.87 -2.67
CA GLU A 140 1.70 7.18 -3.30
C GLU A 140 1.72 6.73 -4.77
N ALA A 141 1.27 5.51 -5.07
CA ALA A 141 1.20 5.01 -6.45
C ALA A 141 0.27 5.86 -7.33
N GLY A 142 -0.92 6.20 -6.83
CA GLY A 142 -1.88 7.05 -7.54
C GLY A 142 -1.31 8.44 -7.83
N ARG A 143 -0.71 9.08 -6.82
CA ARG A 143 -0.09 10.39 -6.99
C ARG A 143 1.09 10.35 -7.95
N SER A 144 1.98 9.36 -7.83
CA SER A 144 3.12 9.19 -8.74
C SER A 144 2.70 8.93 -10.18
N ALA A 145 1.52 8.33 -10.41
CA ALA A 145 0.93 8.19 -11.73
C ALA A 145 0.25 9.48 -12.25
N GLY A 146 0.00 10.47 -11.38
CA GLY A 146 -0.73 11.69 -11.73
C GLY A 146 -2.25 11.62 -11.50
N CYS A 147 -2.75 10.56 -10.86
CA CYS A 147 -4.16 10.42 -10.48
C CYS A 147 -4.50 11.25 -9.24
N GLN A 148 -5.79 11.58 -9.11
CA GLN A 148 -6.35 11.99 -7.82
C GLN A 148 -6.54 10.77 -6.91
N THR A 149 -6.38 10.92 -5.60
CA THR A 149 -6.28 9.81 -4.65
C THR A 149 -7.36 9.87 -3.57
N ILE A 150 -8.00 8.74 -3.29
CA ILE A 150 -8.99 8.59 -2.21
C ILE A 150 -8.59 7.43 -1.31
N LEU A 151 -8.27 7.73 -0.04
CA LEU A 151 -8.02 6.72 0.97
C LEU A 151 -9.36 6.30 1.61
N VAL A 152 -9.72 5.03 1.49
CA VAL A 152 -10.89 4.46 2.13
C VAL A 152 -10.49 3.83 3.47
N ARG A 153 -11.07 4.33 4.57
CA ARG A 153 -10.87 3.77 5.90
C ARG A 153 -12.08 2.92 6.30
N SER A 154 -12.16 1.70 5.79
CA SER A 154 -13.15 0.75 6.27
C SER A 154 -12.84 0.37 7.72
N THR A 155 -13.80 0.56 8.63
CA THR A 155 -13.74 -0.05 9.96
C THR A 155 -13.75 -1.58 9.79
N PRO A 156 -12.76 -2.31 10.32
CA PRO A 156 -12.81 -3.76 10.31
C PRO A 156 -14.07 -4.24 11.04
N PRO A 157 -14.68 -5.36 10.64
CA PRO A 157 -15.64 -6.04 11.50
C PRO A 157 -14.97 -6.40 12.83
N GLU A 158 -15.72 -6.31 13.94
CA GLU A 158 -15.24 -6.42 15.33
C GLU A 158 -14.43 -7.70 15.64
N ASN A 159 -14.45 -8.69 14.75
CA ASN A 159 -13.83 -10.01 14.91
C ASN A 159 -12.48 -10.20 14.20
N VAL A 160 -11.93 -9.17 13.54
CA VAL A 160 -10.60 -9.25 12.92
C VAL A 160 -9.59 -8.57 13.84
N ILE A 161 -8.79 -9.37 14.54
CA ILE A 161 -7.59 -8.90 15.26
C ILE A 161 -6.70 -8.24 14.21
N ALA A 162 -6.59 -6.92 14.28
CA ALA A 162 -5.74 -6.13 13.40
C ALA A 162 -4.31 -6.66 13.56
N SER A 163 -3.82 -7.41 12.57
CA SER A 163 -2.43 -7.82 12.53
C SER A 163 -1.57 -6.59 12.22
N ASP A 164 -0.46 -6.49 12.93
CA ASP A 164 0.49 -5.40 12.92
C ASP A 164 0.94 -4.99 11.51
N ALA A 165 0.45 -3.84 11.02
CA ALA A 165 1.14 -2.90 10.12
C ALA A 165 0.17 -1.85 9.53
N ARG A 166 -0.54 -1.08 10.36
CA ARG A 166 -1.01 0.24 9.93
C ARG A 166 0.10 1.23 10.24
N GLN A 167 1.13 1.24 9.41
CA GLN A 167 2.25 2.18 9.56
C GLN A 167 1.70 3.61 9.58
N SER A 168 2.10 4.36 10.61
CA SER A 168 1.75 5.76 10.77
C SER A 168 2.31 6.59 9.60
N PRO A 169 1.60 7.65 9.17
CA PRO A 169 1.96 8.39 7.98
C PRO A 169 3.32 9.07 8.15
N HIS A 170 4.19 8.90 7.14
CA HIS A 170 5.38 9.74 6.98
C HIS A 170 4.90 11.15 6.55
N PRO A 171 5.30 12.23 7.24
CA PRO A 171 4.52 13.47 7.31
C PRO A 171 4.31 14.30 6.03
N ASP A 172 4.83 13.93 4.86
CA ASP A 172 4.78 14.82 3.68
C ASP A 172 4.63 14.17 2.29
N LYS A 173 4.61 12.84 2.18
CA LYS A 173 4.50 12.15 0.86
C LYS A 173 3.26 11.28 0.67
N SER A 174 2.62 10.84 1.76
CA SER A 174 1.51 9.87 1.72
C SER A 174 0.12 10.46 1.98
N LYS A 175 -0.02 11.78 2.15
CA LYS A 175 -1.34 12.36 2.46
C LYS A 175 -2.28 12.18 1.27
N PRO A 176 -3.45 11.55 1.39
CA PRO A 176 -4.39 11.42 0.28
C PRO A 176 -5.05 12.76 -0.07
N ASP A 177 -5.52 12.92 -1.31
CA ASP A 177 -6.26 14.13 -1.72
C ASP A 177 -7.64 14.16 -1.04
N TYR A 178 -8.24 12.98 -0.87
CA TYR A 178 -9.50 12.80 -0.15
C TYR A 178 -9.46 11.57 0.76
N VAL A 179 -10.28 11.60 1.82
CA VAL A 179 -10.52 10.46 2.70
C VAL A 179 -12.01 10.14 2.65
N ALA A 180 -12.34 8.86 2.54
CA ALA A 180 -13.70 8.35 2.59
C ALA A 180 -13.84 7.27 3.66
N VAL A 181 -14.97 7.21 4.36
CA VAL A 181 -15.26 6.19 5.37
C VAL A 181 -15.73 4.87 4.76
N ASN A 182 -16.18 4.88 3.51
CA ASN A 182 -16.59 3.70 2.75
C ASN A 182 -16.62 3.99 1.25
N MET A 183 -16.88 2.96 0.44
CA MET A 183 -16.93 3.10 -1.02
C MET A 183 -18.02 4.06 -1.50
N ARG A 184 -19.18 4.09 -0.86
CA ARG A 184 -20.28 5.00 -1.26
C ARG A 184 -19.84 6.47 -1.16
N GLU A 185 -19.13 6.83 -0.10
CA GLU A 185 -18.60 8.18 0.04
C GLU A 185 -17.53 8.49 -1.02
N ALA A 186 -16.63 7.55 -1.31
CA ALA A 186 -15.64 7.71 -2.36
C ALA A 186 -16.29 7.98 -3.74
N VAL A 187 -17.35 7.24 -4.10
CA VAL A 187 -18.11 7.51 -5.34
C VAL A 187 -18.78 8.88 -5.31
N ASN A 188 -19.34 9.30 -4.18
CA ASN A 188 -19.96 10.62 -4.06
C ASN A 188 -18.96 11.77 -4.28
N ILE A 189 -17.72 11.61 -3.80
CA ILE A 189 -16.63 12.57 -4.05
C ILE A 189 -16.35 12.66 -5.56
N ILE A 190 -16.20 11.52 -6.23
CA ILE A 190 -15.96 11.47 -7.68
C ILE A 190 -17.13 12.08 -8.46
N LYS A 191 -18.38 11.78 -8.09
CA LYS A 191 -19.59 12.38 -8.70
C LYS A 191 -19.62 13.89 -8.57
N LYS A 192 -19.24 14.43 -7.40
CA LYS A 192 -19.17 15.88 -7.19
C LYS A 192 -18.12 16.50 -8.11
N HIS A 193 -16.95 15.88 -8.23
CA HIS A 193 -15.88 16.35 -9.11
C HIS A 193 -16.29 16.26 -10.58
N HIS A 194 -16.87 15.13 -11.01
CA HIS A 194 -17.35 14.92 -12.37
C HIS A 194 -18.38 15.98 -12.79
N ARG A 195 -19.39 16.27 -11.96
CA ARG A 195 -20.35 17.36 -12.21
C ARG A 195 -19.66 18.71 -12.36
N SER A 196 -18.75 19.06 -11.45
CA SER A 196 -18.03 20.35 -11.53
C SER A 196 -17.21 20.51 -12.82
N VAL A 197 -16.67 19.40 -13.35
CA VAL A 197 -15.94 19.40 -14.63
C VAL A 197 -16.92 19.56 -15.79
N GLN A 198 -18.05 18.85 -15.79
CA GLN A 198 -19.08 18.98 -16.82
C GLN A 198 -19.68 20.40 -16.83
N ASP A 199 -19.99 20.97 -15.67
CA ASP A 199 -20.52 22.33 -15.55
C ASP A 199 -19.54 23.37 -16.10
N ARG A 200 -18.23 23.21 -15.85
CA ARG A 200 -17.20 24.08 -16.43
C ARG A 200 -17.06 23.93 -17.94
N LEU A 201 -17.28 22.73 -18.47
CA LEU A 201 -17.25 22.47 -19.92
C LEU A 201 -18.53 22.94 -20.62
N ALA A 202 -19.66 22.93 -19.91
CA ALA A 202 -20.97 23.37 -20.41
C ALA A 202 -21.21 24.89 -20.24
N ALA A 203 -20.45 25.56 -19.37
CA ALA A 203 -20.50 27.01 -19.23
C ALA A 203 -20.09 27.68 -20.55
N PRO A 204 -20.85 28.69 -21.03
CA PRO A 204 -20.44 29.44 -22.20
C PRO A 204 -19.05 30.04 -21.96
N ALA A 205 -18.18 29.96 -22.96
CA ALA A 205 -16.86 30.59 -22.91
C ALA A 205 -17.02 32.03 -22.38
N PRO A 206 -16.15 32.50 -21.46
CA PRO A 206 -16.19 33.89 -21.02
C PRO A 206 -16.20 34.74 -22.29
N GLY A 207 -17.28 35.53 -22.45
CA GLY A 207 -17.55 36.24 -23.68
C GLY A 207 -16.30 36.93 -24.18
N THR A 208 -16.05 36.84 -25.48
CA THR A 208 -15.13 37.71 -26.21
C THR A 208 -15.21 39.10 -25.60
N LEU A 209 -14.14 39.50 -24.91
CA LEU A 209 -13.96 40.85 -24.43
C LEU A 209 -14.13 41.75 -25.65
N ASN A 210 -15.20 42.55 -25.66
CA ASN A 210 -15.44 43.55 -26.68
C ASN A 210 -14.16 44.38 -26.85
N GLU A 211 -13.66 44.53 -28.08
CA GLU A 211 -12.44 45.32 -28.36
C GLU A 211 -12.53 46.78 -27.84
N GLN A 212 -13.75 47.25 -27.56
CA GLN A 212 -14.02 48.55 -26.93
C GLN A 212 -13.60 48.64 -25.46
N THR A 213 -13.63 47.56 -24.66
CA THR A 213 -13.25 47.62 -23.23
C THR A 213 -11.74 47.59 -22.98
N LEU A 214 -10.94 47.22 -24.00
CA LEU A 214 -9.48 47.30 -23.93
C LEU A 214 -8.99 48.72 -24.19
N ALA A 215 -9.62 49.44 -25.13
CA ALA A 215 -9.27 50.83 -25.44
C ALA A 215 -9.52 51.79 -24.26
N ASP A 216 -10.65 51.62 -23.56
CA ASP A 216 -10.98 52.45 -22.39
C ASP A 216 -10.04 52.21 -21.21
N LYS A 217 -9.59 50.96 -21.00
CA LYS A 217 -8.61 50.63 -19.94
C LYS A 217 -7.17 51.00 -20.29
N SER A 218 -6.81 50.97 -21.57
CA SER A 218 -5.49 51.42 -22.03
C SER A 218 -5.31 52.94 -21.87
N ALA A 219 -6.39 53.74 -22.01
CA ALA A 219 -6.37 55.18 -21.78
C ALA A 219 -6.22 55.55 -20.28
N GLU A 220 -6.77 54.72 -19.39
CA GLU A 220 -6.69 54.89 -17.94
C GLU A 220 -5.32 54.51 -17.37
N ILE A 221 -4.62 53.54 -17.99
CA ILE A 221 -3.25 53.16 -17.62
C ILE A 221 -2.23 54.17 -18.13
N LEU A 222 -2.48 54.83 -19.27
CA LEU A 222 -1.55 55.81 -19.85
C LEU A 222 -1.47 57.11 -19.03
N SER A 223 -2.55 57.51 -18.35
CA SER A 223 -2.56 58.71 -17.50
C SER A 223 -1.89 58.49 -16.14
N MET A 224 -1.73 57.25 -15.69
CA MET A 224 -1.05 56.90 -14.44
C MET A 224 0.46 56.68 -14.60
N ALA A 225 0.96 56.61 -15.84
CA ALA A 225 2.37 56.36 -16.15
C ALA A 225 3.20 57.63 -16.38
N GLU A 226 2.60 58.83 -16.34
CA GLU A 226 3.31 60.11 -16.55
C GLU A 226 3.96 60.70 -15.28
N ASP A 227 3.78 60.10 -14.10
CA ASP A 227 4.28 60.66 -12.83
C ASP A 227 5.51 59.98 -12.21
N CYS A 228 6.17 59.04 -12.89
CA CYS A 228 7.41 58.41 -12.41
C CYS A 228 8.45 58.25 -13.54
N ALA A 229 8.81 59.35 -14.20
CA ALA A 229 9.96 59.41 -15.10
C ALA A 229 11.16 60.06 -14.39
N ALA A 230 12.11 59.24 -13.93
CA ALA A 230 13.51 59.65 -13.75
C ALA A 230 14.42 58.44 -13.54
N TYR A 231 14.93 57.84 -14.62
CA TYR A 231 16.35 57.45 -14.77
C TYR A 231 16.59 56.86 -16.19
N GLU A 232 17.62 57.36 -16.86
CA GLU A 232 18.05 56.95 -18.22
C GLU A 232 18.85 55.63 -18.21
N PRO A 233 19.03 54.95 -19.38
CA PRO A 233 19.41 53.55 -19.46
C PRO A 233 20.91 53.33 -19.77
N GLU A 234 21.48 52.21 -19.31
CA GLU A 234 22.73 51.67 -19.88
C GLU A 234 22.59 50.18 -20.26
N GLU A 235 22.86 49.98 -21.56
CA GLU A 235 23.33 48.84 -22.36
C GLU A 235 23.00 47.37 -22.04
N GLU A 236 22.53 46.73 -23.13
CA GLU A 236 22.21 45.33 -23.35
C GLU A 236 23.48 44.49 -23.63
N VAL A 237 23.66 43.37 -22.92
CA VAL A 237 24.63 42.31 -23.28
C VAL A 237 23.97 40.94 -23.23
N ALA A 238 24.12 40.21 -24.34
CA ALA A 238 23.59 38.87 -24.65
C ALA A 238 24.07 37.76 -23.68
N PRO A 239 23.43 36.57 -23.66
CA PRO A 239 23.49 35.65 -22.53
C PRO A 239 24.75 34.78 -22.55
N ALA A 240 25.46 34.76 -21.42
CA ALA A 240 26.51 33.80 -21.13
C ALA A 240 25.93 32.59 -20.39
N THR A 241 26.17 31.41 -20.96
CA THR A 241 26.05 30.08 -20.34
C THR A 241 26.74 30.03 -18.97
N ALA A 242 26.07 29.45 -17.98
CA ALA A 242 26.64 29.16 -16.66
C ALA A 242 26.27 27.73 -16.18
N PRO A 243 27.09 27.12 -15.30
CA PRO A 243 27.50 25.72 -15.43
C PRO A 243 26.98 24.78 -14.34
N ALA A 244 27.15 23.48 -14.57
CA ALA A 244 26.92 22.42 -13.60
C ALA A 244 27.87 22.53 -12.39
N THR A 245 27.32 22.49 -11.18
CA THR A 245 28.07 22.45 -9.91
C THR A 245 28.38 21.00 -9.48
N PRO A 246 29.57 20.72 -8.93
CA PRO A 246 29.94 19.39 -8.45
C PRO A 246 29.45 19.17 -7.01
N GLN A 247 28.44 18.32 -6.81
CA GLN A 247 28.09 17.79 -5.49
C GLN A 247 29.21 16.88 -4.98
N SER A 248 30.02 17.44 -4.08
CA SER A 248 31.26 16.84 -3.60
C SER A 248 30.98 15.78 -2.54
N LYS A 249 31.71 14.65 -2.64
CA LYS A 249 32.08 13.58 -1.68
C LYS A 249 31.33 13.46 -0.34
N THR A 250 31.01 14.55 0.34
CA THR A 250 30.18 14.61 1.55
C THR A 250 28.81 13.97 1.35
N ASP A 251 28.10 14.27 0.24
CA ASP A 251 26.77 13.69 -0.02
C ASP A 251 26.85 12.19 -0.33
N GLN A 252 27.93 11.76 -0.99
CA GLN A 252 28.21 10.35 -1.23
C GLN A 252 28.58 9.60 0.06
N LEU A 253 29.34 10.23 0.96
CA LEU A 253 29.66 9.67 2.28
C LEU A 253 28.41 9.60 3.17
N LEU A 254 27.56 10.62 3.14
CA LEU A 254 26.31 10.66 3.92
C LEU A 254 25.33 9.57 3.46
N THR A 255 25.18 9.39 2.15
CA THR A 255 24.36 8.31 1.59
C THR A 255 24.94 6.93 1.94
N THR A 256 26.26 6.76 1.85
CA THR A 256 26.92 5.48 2.21
C THR A 256 26.77 5.17 3.71
N ILE A 257 26.94 6.16 4.60
CA ILE A 257 26.77 5.99 6.06
C ILE A 257 25.30 5.68 6.39
N LEU A 258 24.34 6.39 5.78
CA LEU A 258 22.91 6.13 5.96
C LEU A 258 22.52 4.72 5.49
N GLU A 259 23.10 4.25 4.38
CA GLU A 259 22.84 2.91 3.86
C GLU A 259 23.43 1.83 4.77
N HIS A 260 24.62 2.08 5.35
CA HIS A 260 25.24 1.17 6.31
C HIS A 260 24.46 1.08 7.62
N LEU A 261 23.96 2.20 8.15
CA LEU A 261 23.13 2.21 9.35
C LEU A 261 21.79 1.51 9.11
N ARG A 262 21.15 1.71 7.94
CA ARG A 262 19.93 0.98 7.56
C ARG A 262 20.16 -0.53 7.47
N ARG A 263 21.29 -0.98 6.93
CA ARG A 263 21.64 -2.40 6.84
C ARG A 263 21.93 -3.00 8.22
N ALA A 264 22.65 -2.28 9.09
CA ALA A 264 22.94 -2.72 10.46
C ALA A 264 21.65 -2.85 11.29
N GLN A 265 20.76 -1.85 11.21
CA GLN A 265 19.47 -1.87 11.91
C GLN A 265 18.52 -2.96 11.36
N LYS A 266 18.57 -3.26 10.05
CA LYS A 266 17.80 -4.37 9.45
C LYS A 266 18.37 -5.74 9.87
N HIS A 267 19.67 -5.85 10.14
CA HIS A 267 20.25 -7.12 10.57
C HIS A 267 19.91 -7.46 12.03
N GLU A 268 19.87 -6.46 12.92
CA GLU A 268 19.39 -6.64 14.30
C GLU A 268 17.90 -6.97 14.38
N MET A 269 17.07 -6.46 13.46
CA MET A 269 15.63 -6.73 13.48
C MET A 269 15.20 -8.07 12.87
N PHE A 270 16.03 -8.72 12.04
CA PHE A 270 15.58 -9.87 11.24
C PHE A 270 16.45 -11.13 11.37
N GLY A 271 17.41 -11.18 12.30
CA GLY A 271 18.35 -12.29 12.43
C GLY A 271 17.94 -13.46 13.34
N GLU A 272 17.35 -13.24 14.51
CA GLU A 272 17.28 -14.30 15.55
C GLU A 272 16.07 -14.21 16.51
N PHE A 273 14.94 -13.69 16.04
CA PHE A 273 13.73 -13.57 16.85
C PHE A 273 12.53 -14.09 16.07
N SER A 274 12.31 -15.40 16.07
CA SER A 274 10.91 -15.88 16.06
C SER A 274 10.82 -17.34 16.48
N LEU A 275 11.54 -18.25 15.82
CA LEU A 275 11.30 -19.67 16.06
C LEU A 275 12.01 -20.21 17.30
N LEU A 276 13.29 -19.92 17.51
CA LEU A 276 14.04 -20.52 18.63
C LEU A 276 13.59 -19.96 19.99
N ARG A 277 13.25 -18.66 20.05
CA ARG A 277 12.72 -18.00 21.26
C ARG A 277 11.28 -18.38 21.56
N MET A 278 10.44 -18.56 20.54
CA MET A 278 9.08 -19.10 20.72
C MET A 278 9.14 -20.56 21.19
N LEU A 279 10.01 -21.38 20.61
CA LEU A 279 10.21 -22.77 21.03
C LEU A 279 10.75 -22.83 22.48
N ALA A 280 11.71 -21.97 22.83
CA ALA A 280 12.21 -21.86 24.20
C ALA A 280 11.10 -21.46 25.18
N GLY A 281 10.25 -20.48 24.84
CA GLY A 281 9.11 -20.09 25.65
C GLY A 281 8.08 -21.21 25.84
N ILE A 282 7.79 -21.98 24.79
CA ILE A 282 6.90 -23.15 24.87
C ILE A 282 7.48 -24.21 25.81
N VAL A 283 8.78 -24.52 25.68
CA VAL A 283 9.47 -25.48 26.56
C VAL A 283 9.46 -25.00 28.01
N GLN A 284 9.64 -23.70 28.26
CA GLN A 284 9.70 -23.11 29.59
C GLN A 284 8.37 -23.17 30.35
N VAL A 285 7.23 -23.23 29.65
CA VAL A 285 5.89 -23.44 30.24
C VAL A 285 5.58 -24.94 30.37
N PHE A 286 6.01 -25.76 29.42
CA PHE A 286 5.70 -27.19 29.40
C PHE A 286 6.45 -27.98 30.49
N VAL A 287 7.69 -27.61 30.77
CA VAL A 287 8.54 -28.25 31.78
C VAL A 287 7.94 -28.19 33.21
N PRO A 288 7.55 -27.03 33.77
CA PRO A 288 6.94 -26.99 35.10
C PRO A 288 5.60 -27.71 35.16
N PHE A 289 4.84 -27.72 34.06
CA PHE A 289 3.59 -28.48 33.96
C PHE A 289 3.83 -30.00 34.08
N CYS A 290 4.82 -30.54 33.36
CA CYS A 290 5.21 -31.94 33.49
C CYS A 290 5.74 -32.28 34.89
N LEU A 291 6.46 -31.36 35.52
CA LEU A 291 7.00 -31.52 36.87
C LEU A 291 5.88 -31.55 37.93
N LEU A 292 4.87 -30.70 37.79
CA LEU A 292 3.67 -30.71 38.63
C LEU A 292 2.84 -31.97 38.46
N LEU A 293 2.67 -32.46 37.21
CA LEU A 293 2.01 -33.74 36.95
C LEU A 293 2.77 -34.92 37.56
N ALA A 294 4.10 -34.93 37.47
CA ALA A 294 4.92 -35.97 38.08
C ALA A 294 4.85 -35.94 39.62
N LEU A 295 4.86 -34.76 40.23
CA LEU A 295 4.68 -34.59 41.68
C LEU A 295 3.28 -35.00 42.15
N TRP A 296 2.25 -34.67 41.37
CA TRP A 296 0.88 -35.09 41.63
C TRP A 296 0.75 -36.63 41.59
N PHE A 297 1.36 -37.27 40.60
CA PHE A 297 1.42 -38.73 40.49
C PHE A 297 2.19 -39.37 41.65
N LEU A 298 3.26 -38.73 42.13
CA LEU A 298 4.07 -39.16 43.28
C LEU A 298 3.35 -39.00 44.63
N MET A 299 2.39 -38.07 44.72
CA MET A 299 1.49 -37.88 45.87
C MET A 299 0.24 -38.77 45.81
N GLY A 300 -0.02 -39.44 44.68
CA GLY A 300 -1.09 -40.42 44.54
C GLY A 300 -0.84 -41.67 45.40
N ALA A 301 -1.90 -42.20 46.02
CA ALA A 301 -1.83 -43.26 47.03
C ALA A 301 -1.35 -44.65 46.50
N SER A 302 -1.12 -44.83 45.20
CA SER A 302 -0.71 -46.10 44.57
C SER A 302 0.81 -46.22 44.44
N ARG A 303 1.52 -46.25 45.57
CA ARG A 303 2.93 -45.86 45.66
C ARG A 303 3.99 -46.94 45.41
N GLN A 304 3.66 -48.13 44.88
CA GLN A 304 4.57 -49.26 45.07
C GLN A 304 5.33 -49.83 43.86
N ASP A 305 4.97 -49.56 42.60
CA ASP A 305 5.64 -50.23 41.46
C ASP A 305 6.32 -49.33 40.40
N ASN A 306 6.18 -48.00 40.47
CA ASN A 306 6.62 -47.11 39.37
C ASN A 306 7.79 -46.16 39.68
N ASN A 307 8.51 -46.34 40.80
CA ASN A 307 9.58 -45.44 41.22
C ASN A 307 10.70 -45.27 40.17
N VAL A 308 11.01 -46.33 39.41
CA VAL A 308 12.01 -46.29 38.33
C VAL A 308 11.55 -45.45 37.15
N PHE A 309 10.30 -45.58 36.73
CA PHE A 309 9.73 -44.79 35.63
C PHE A 309 9.60 -43.31 36.01
N VAL A 310 9.23 -43.03 37.26
CA VAL A 310 9.19 -41.66 37.77
C VAL A 310 10.58 -41.04 37.80
N ALA A 311 11.60 -41.76 38.30
CA ALA A 311 12.98 -41.30 38.31
C ALA A 311 13.53 -41.07 36.88
N LEU A 312 13.23 -41.95 35.93
CA LEU A 312 13.57 -41.79 34.51
C LEU A 312 12.90 -40.56 33.88
N GLY A 313 11.62 -40.32 34.22
CA GLY A 313 10.90 -39.13 33.78
C GLY A 313 11.56 -37.84 34.26
N PHE A 314 11.93 -37.77 35.54
CA PHE A 314 12.66 -36.62 36.10
C PHE A 314 14.04 -36.43 35.44
N ALA A 315 14.79 -37.51 35.20
CA ALA A 315 16.09 -37.42 34.54
C ALA A 315 15.98 -36.89 33.10
N ALA A 316 15.00 -37.33 32.33
CA ALA A 316 14.77 -36.87 30.97
C ALA A 316 14.39 -35.38 30.91
N VAL A 317 13.53 -34.92 31.84
CA VAL A 317 13.15 -33.50 31.94
C VAL A 317 14.36 -32.64 32.30
N LEU A 318 15.19 -33.06 33.26
CA LEU A 318 16.41 -32.33 33.65
C LEU A 318 17.44 -32.26 32.51
N GLN A 319 17.59 -33.34 31.73
CA GLN A 319 18.46 -33.34 30.56
C GLN A 319 17.98 -32.38 29.46
N LEU A 320 16.67 -32.36 29.18
CA LEU A 320 16.07 -31.41 28.24
C LEU A 320 16.25 -29.95 28.70
N MET A 321 16.10 -29.67 29.99
CA MET A 321 16.37 -28.35 30.55
C MET A 321 17.83 -27.94 30.37
N ALA A 322 18.78 -28.83 30.71
CA ALA A 322 20.21 -28.57 30.55
C ALA A 322 20.60 -28.31 29.09
N LEU A 323 20.05 -29.10 28.16
CA LEU A 323 20.26 -28.91 26.71
C LEU A 323 19.70 -27.56 26.23
N THR A 324 18.52 -27.16 26.73
CA THR A 324 17.92 -25.86 26.41
C THR A 324 18.78 -24.71 26.92
N PHE A 325 19.29 -24.79 28.15
CA PHE A 325 20.22 -23.81 28.70
C PHE A 325 21.54 -23.74 27.92
N TYR A 326 22.08 -24.88 27.49
CA TYR A 326 23.29 -24.93 26.67
C TYR A 326 23.08 -24.25 25.31
N ILE A 327 21.96 -24.52 24.63
CA ILE A 327 21.62 -23.88 23.35
C ILE A 327 21.43 -22.37 23.51
N MET A 328 20.82 -21.91 24.61
CA MET A 328 20.66 -20.47 24.87
C MET A 328 21.98 -19.76 25.21
N HIS A 329 22.94 -20.44 25.83
CA HIS A 329 24.21 -19.82 26.23
C HIS A 329 25.24 -19.79 25.10
N ASN A 330 25.19 -20.75 24.17
CA ASN A 330 26.15 -20.85 23.06
C ASN A 330 25.84 -19.87 21.88
N HIS A 331 24.80 -19.04 22.01
CA HIS A 331 24.34 -18.05 21.03
C HIS A 331 24.44 -16.60 21.55
N GLN A 332 25.26 -16.33 22.58
CA GLN A 332 25.62 -14.97 23.03
C GLN A 332 27.03 -14.62 22.58
#